data_AF-A0A928L0K2-F1
#
_entry.id   AF-A0A928L0K2-F1
#
_cell.length_a   1.000
_cell.length_b   1.000
_cell.length_c   1.000
_cell.angle_alpha   90.00
_cell.angle_beta   90.00
_cell.angle_gamma   90.00
#
_symmetry.space_group_name_H-M   'P 1'
#
loop_
_entity.id
_entity.type
_entity.pdbx_description
1 polymer ?
#
loop_
_entity_poly.entity_id
_entity_poly.type
_entity_poly.pdbx_seq_one_letter_code
_entity_poly.pdbx_strand_id
1 'polypeptide(L)'
;MPLKDVKYRSNQAILKLYDNGVEQKYKLIFMKSLRTSGVEDDEDEEQLRISLDGEKLSESIIRSKRMIYEYAYCNQWDFFFTGTLDKDKYDREDLDKFHKDLTQWFRDYKKKYGQKIDFLLIPELHKDKKSWHIHGLLRGILPEHLKQFEIGDKMSDYLVKKVKNGETVYNWSAYQKKFGFCNLEPIKNHSAVCSYITKYITKDLAFCVKKINAHIYYCSRGLNRAQIIAKGDCDFAMNNYDYENDFCRISWFVNNPLTVEEIIESFYIDSRKFLISKVLGAKNETI
;
A
#
# COMPACT_ATOMS: atom_id res chain seq x y z
N MET A 1 7.84 -22.50 28.85
CA MET A 1 8.26 -21.40 29.76
C MET A 1 7.01 -20.58 30.10
N PRO A 2 6.79 -20.08 31.33
CA PRO A 2 5.66 -19.19 31.57
C PRO A 2 5.81 -17.92 30.72
N LEU A 3 4.72 -17.50 30.06
CA LEU A 3 4.72 -16.33 29.19
C LEU A 3 5.02 -15.06 30.00
N LYS A 4 5.81 -14.14 29.43
CA LYS A 4 6.18 -12.86 30.05
C LYS A 4 5.03 -11.86 30.12
N ASP A 5 3.97 -12.07 29.32
CA ASP A 5 2.74 -11.29 29.25
C ASP A 5 1.64 -12.20 28.68
N VAL A 6 0.37 -11.79 28.76
CA VAL A 6 -0.76 -12.54 28.17
C VAL A 6 -0.62 -12.60 26.64
N LYS A 7 -0.84 -13.79 26.07
CA LYS A 7 -0.74 -14.03 24.61
C LYS A 7 -1.73 -13.19 23.81
N TYR A 8 -2.95 -13.04 24.33
CA TYR A 8 -4.02 -12.26 23.74
C TYR A 8 -4.64 -11.33 24.77
N ARG A 9 -4.94 -10.10 24.34
CA ARG A 9 -5.72 -9.12 25.10
C ARG A 9 -7.09 -8.97 24.49
N SER A 10 -8.13 -9.07 25.31
CA SER A 10 -9.51 -8.95 24.86
C SER A 10 -9.93 -7.48 24.69
N ASN A 11 -10.91 -7.22 23.83
CA ASN A 11 -11.59 -5.92 23.67
C ASN A 11 -10.63 -4.73 23.49
N GLN A 12 -9.65 -4.87 22.59
CA GLN A 12 -8.66 -3.83 22.33
C GLN A 12 -9.08 -2.94 21.18
N ALA A 13 -8.78 -1.64 21.26
CA ALA A 13 -8.92 -0.72 20.15
C ALA A 13 -7.56 -0.27 19.60
N ILE A 14 -7.53 0.09 18.32
CA ILE A 14 -6.40 0.74 17.66
C ILE A 14 -6.94 1.91 16.84
N LEU A 15 -6.41 3.10 17.09
CA LEU A 15 -6.63 4.27 16.26
C LEU A 15 -5.41 4.54 15.37
N LYS A 16 -5.63 4.64 14.06
CA LYS A 16 -4.58 4.92 13.08
C LYS A 16 -4.84 6.21 12.33
N LEU A 17 -3.80 7.02 12.16
CA LEU A 17 -3.76 8.16 11.25
C LEU A 17 -3.17 7.76 9.89
N TYR A 18 -3.90 8.08 8.84
CA TYR A 18 -3.51 8.01 7.45
C TYR A 18 -3.39 9.44 6.94
N ASP A 19 -2.17 9.90 6.70
CA ASP A 19 -1.89 11.28 6.28
C ASP A 19 -1.12 11.26 4.96
N ASN A 20 -1.64 11.99 3.98
CA ASN A 20 -1.04 12.13 2.66
C ASN A 20 -0.46 13.53 2.40
N GLY A 21 -0.53 14.43 3.39
CA GLY A 21 -0.13 15.84 3.32
C GLY A 21 -1.20 16.80 2.80
N VAL A 22 -2.35 16.30 2.35
CA VAL A 22 -3.50 17.07 1.84
C VAL A 22 -4.77 16.75 2.64
N GLU A 23 -5.01 15.47 2.92
CA GLU A 23 -6.17 14.98 3.66
C GLU A 23 -5.72 14.01 4.74
N GLN A 24 -6.35 14.09 5.91
CA GLN A 24 -6.15 13.15 7.00
C GLN A 24 -7.36 12.23 7.15
N LYS A 25 -7.08 10.93 7.22
CA LYS A 25 -8.05 9.90 7.56
C LYS A 25 -7.67 9.19 8.85
N TYR A 26 -8.66 8.91 9.65
CA TYR A 26 -8.50 8.17 10.89
C TYR A 26 -9.26 6.85 10.78
N LYS A 27 -8.63 5.77 11.21
CA LYS A 27 -9.23 4.44 11.24
C LYS A 27 -9.25 3.95 12.69
N LEU A 28 -10.44 3.86 13.26
CA LEU A 28 -10.66 3.22 14.54
C LEU A 28 -10.99 1.74 14.30
N ILE A 29 -10.31 0.85 15.01
CA ILE A 29 -10.47 -0.60 14.90
C ILE A 29 -10.67 -1.15 16.30
N PHE A 30 -11.86 -1.68 16.58
CA PHE A 30 -12.10 -2.51 17.77
C PHE A 30 -11.89 -3.97 17.42
N MET A 31 -11.19 -4.71 18.27
CA MET A 31 -10.91 -6.13 18.11
C MET A 31 -11.31 -6.89 19.36
N LYS A 32 -12.05 -7.98 19.19
CA LYS A 32 -12.44 -8.84 20.32
C LYS A 32 -11.23 -9.48 20.99
N SER A 33 -10.20 -9.81 20.22
CA SER A 33 -8.94 -10.38 20.69
C SER A 33 -7.78 -9.85 19.86
N LEU A 34 -6.74 -9.33 20.53
CA LEU A 34 -5.53 -8.81 19.92
C LEU A 34 -4.31 -9.56 20.45
N ARG A 35 -3.52 -10.14 19.54
CA ARG A 35 -2.26 -10.80 19.88
C ARG A 35 -1.24 -9.80 20.41
N THR A 36 -0.59 -10.16 21.52
CA THR A 36 0.52 -9.38 22.09
C THR A 36 1.78 -9.65 21.28
N SER A 37 2.39 -8.58 20.78
CA SER A 37 3.58 -8.68 19.94
C SER A 37 4.77 -9.20 20.74
N GLY A 38 5.49 -10.20 20.21
CA GLY A 38 6.69 -10.76 20.84
C GLY A 38 6.41 -11.78 21.97
N VAL A 39 5.14 -12.18 22.15
CA VAL A 39 4.75 -13.28 23.03
C VAL A 39 4.46 -14.50 22.16
N GLU A 40 5.33 -15.50 22.24
CA GLU A 40 5.27 -16.75 21.49
C GLU A 40 5.30 -17.94 22.47
N ASP A 41 4.58 -19.02 22.15
CA ASP A 41 4.57 -20.27 22.91
C ASP A 41 4.85 -21.49 22.02
N ASP A 42 4.95 -22.67 22.65
CA ASP A 42 5.28 -23.93 21.97
C ASP A 42 4.21 -24.31 20.91
N GLU A 43 2.94 -23.92 21.10
CA GLU A 43 1.87 -24.09 20.11
C GLU A 43 2.11 -23.23 18.86
N ASP A 44 2.62 -22.00 19.01
CA ASP A 44 2.96 -21.13 17.88
C ASP A 44 4.06 -21.77 17.03
N GLU A 45 5.08 -22.38 17.64
CA GLU A 45 6.13 -23.13 16.93
C GLU A 45 5.58 -24.34 16.18
N GLU A 46 4.65 -25.08 16.78
CA GLU A 46 4.01 -26.25 16.19
C GLU A 46 3.11 -25.86 15.01
N GLN A 47 2.30 -24.80 15.16
CA GLN A 47 1.53 -24.22 14.05
C GLN A 47 2.45 -23.67 12.95
N LEU A 48 3.61 -23.10 13.30
CA LEU A 48 4.62 -22.68 12.32
C LEU A 48 5.11 -23.85 11.45
N ARG A 49 5.26 -25.04 12.04
CA ARG A 49 5.67 -26.28 11.33
C ARG A 49 4.54 -26.89 10.50
N ILE A 50 3.30 -26.83 10.99
CA ILE A 50 2.10 -27.36 10.29
C ILE A 50 1.66 -26.45 9.13
N SER A 51 1.87 -25.14 9.24
CA SER A 51 1.33 -24.12 8.31
C SER A 51 2.04 -23.97 6.95
N LEU A 52 2.76 -25.01 6.49
CA LEU A 52 3.37 -25.05 5.15
C LEU A 52 2.31 -25.15 4.02
N ASP A 53 1.06 -25.52 4.33
CA ASP A 53 0.10 -25.97 3.30
C ASP A 53 -1.06 -25.03 2.92
N GLY A 54 -1.23 -23.82 3.50
CA GLY A 54 -2.40 -23.03 3.08
C GLY A 54 -2.69 -21.73 3.82
N GLU A 55 -2.97 -21.83 5.11
CA GLU A 55 -3.67 -20.78 5.88
C GLU A 55 -2.84 -19.50 6.08
N LYS A 56 -1.52 -19.59 6.25
CA LYS A 56 -0.61 -18.41 6.26
C LYS A 56 -0.75 -17.52 5.02
N LEU A 57 -1.29 -18.05 3.92
CA LEU A 57 -1.47 -17.29 2.69
C LEU A 57 -2.54 -16.20 2.84
N SER A 58 -3.66 -16.49 3.49
CA SER A 58 -4.76 -15.53 3.61
C SER A 58 -4.37 -14.35 4.49
N GLU A 59 -3.73 -14.61 5.63
CA GLU A 59 -3.23 -13.58 6.54
C GLU A 59 -2.13 -12.73 5.90
N SER A 60 -1.19 -13.36 5.20
CA SER A 60 -0.12 -12.66 4.47
C SER A 60 -0.69 -11.78 3.35
N ILE A 61 -1.72 -12.26 2.64
CA ILE A 61 -2.45 -11.46 1.63
C ILE A 61 -3.14 -10.28 2.29
N ILE A 62 -3.88 -10.48 3.39
CA ILE A 62 -4.59 -9.42 4.10
C ILE A 62 -3.61 -8.36 4.59
N ARG A 63 -2.47 -8.79 5.16
CA ARG A 63 -1.38 -7.91 5.58
C ARG A 63 -0.82 -7.13 4.39
N SER A 64 -0.57 -7.79 3.27
CA SER A 64 -0.04 -7.14 2.06
C SER A 64 -1.02 -6.13 1.48
N LYS A 65 -2.31 -6.48 1.37
CA LYS A 65 -3.41 -5.56 0.98
C LYS A 65 -3.44 -4.32 1.86
N ARG A 66 -3.41 -4.51 3.18
CA ARG A 66 -3.38 -3.42 4.14
C ARG A 66 -2.13 -2.54 3.94
N MET A 67 -0.96 -3.14 3.80
CA MET A 67 0.31 -2.42 3.61
C MET A 67 0.33 -1.62 2.31
N ILE A 68 -0.13 -2.22 1.21
CA ILE A 68 -0.26 -1.56 -0.09
C ILE A 68 -1.21 -0.37 0.01
N TYR A 69 -2.35 -0.53 0.68
CA TYR A 69 -3.27 0.57 0.91
C TYR A 69 -2.64 1.68 1.76
N GLU A 70 -1.89 1.34 2.82
CA GLU A 70 -1.17 2.31 3.64
C GLU A 70 -0.15 3.10 2.81
N TYR A 71 0.67 2.42 1.99
CA TYR A 71 1.63 3.08 1.10
C TYR A 71 0.95 3.90 0.01
N ALA A 72 -0.12 3.39 -0.60
CA ALA A 72 -0.86 4.11 -1.61
C ALA A 72 -1.46 5.39 -1.03
N TYR A 73 -2.13 5.29 0.12
CA TYR A 73 -2.84 6.43 0.69
C TYR A 73 -1.91 7.46 1.32
N CYS A 74 -0.92 7.06 2.13
CA CYS A 74 -0.11 8.00 2.92
C CYS A 74 0.99 8.72 2.12
N ASN A 75 1.02 8.56 0.80
CA ASN A 75 2.01 9.18 -0.08
C ASN A 75 1.30 9.81 -1.26
N GLN A 76 1.82 10.93 -1.77
CA GLN A 76 1.34 11.53 -3.02
C GLN A 76 1.93 10.80 -4.22
N TRP A 77 1.15 10.70 -5.29
CA TRP A 77 1.52 9.99 -6.51
C TRP A 77 1.10 10.81 -7.74
N ASP A 78 1.94 10.81 -8.77
CA ASP A 78 1.65 11.56 -10.01
C ASP A 78 0.87 10.67 -10.99
N PHE A 79 1.27 9.40 -11.11
CA PHE A 79 0.80 8.51 -12.16
C PHE A 79 0.38 7.15 -11.63
N PHE A 80 -0.72 6.63 -12.18
CA PHE A 80 -0.99 5.21 -12.21
C PHE A 80 -0.20 4.60 -13.38
N PHE A 81 0.69 3.67 -13.05
CA PHE A 81 1.62 3.05 -13.98
C PHE A 81 1.15 1.65 -14.37
N THR A 82 1.27 1.35 -15.66
CA THR A 82 1.10 -0.01 -16.18
C THR A 82 2.25 -0.33 -17.12
N GLY A 83 2.95 -1.43 -16.85
CA GLY A 83 4.12 -1.89 -17.60
C GLY A 83 3.98 -3.33 -18.09
N THR A 84 4.32 -3.55 -19.36
CA THR A 84 4.36 -4.87 -20.00
C THR A 84 5.74 -5.12 -20.57
N LEU A 85 6.37 -6.19 -20.10
CA LEU A 85 7.71 -6.56 -20.57
C LEU A 85 7.68 -7.03 -22.02
N ASP A 86 8.68 -6.56 -22.77
CA ASP A 86 8.93 -7.02 -24.11
C ASP A 86 9.76 -8.31 -24.06
N LYS A 87 9.23 -9.38 -24.68
CA LYS A 87 9.86 -10.71 -24.68
C LYS A 87 11.22 -10.72 -25.38
N ASP A 88 11.43 -9.79 -26.31
CA ASP A 88 12.67 -9.70 -27.07
C ASP A 88 13.76 -8.94 -26.28
N LYS A 89 13.40 -8.34 -25.13
CA LYS A 89 14.29 -7.53 -24.28
C LYS A 89 14.54 -8.15 -22.91
N TYR A 90 13.52 -8.78 -22.34
CA TYR A 90 13.53 -9.32 -20.98
C TYR A 90 12.86 -10.70 -20.96
N ASP A 91 13.42 -11.60 -20.16
CA ASP A 91 12.71 -12.79 -19.74
C ASP A 91 11.51 -12.35 -18.88
N ARG A 92 10.30 -12.65 -19.37
CA ARG A 92 9.05 -12.19 -18.77
C ARG A 92 8.59 -13.08 -17.62
N GLU A 93 9.26 -14.20 -17.39
CA GLU A 93 9.00 -15.10 -16.25
C GLU A 93 9.91 -14.76 -15.05
N ASP A 94 11.08 -14.14 -15.29
CA ASP A 94 12.05 -13.74 -14.27
C ASP A 94 11.74 -12.36 -13.64
N LEU A 95 10.74 -12.36 -12.75
CA LEU A 95 10.32 -11.17 -12.01
C LEU A 95 11.43 -10.56 -11.14
N ASP A 96 12.26 -11.41 -10.52
CA ASP A 96 13.30 -10.98 -9.58
C ASP A 96 14.38 -10.18 -10.30
N LYS A 97 14.81 -10.65 -11.47
CA LYS A 97 15.75 -9.92 -12.33
C LYS A 97 15.15 -8.62 -12.82
N PHE A 98 13.91 -8.64 -13.31
CA PHE A 98 13.24 -7.42 -13.75
C PHE A 98 13.16 -6.38 -12.61
N HIS A 99 12.74 -6.78 -11.42
CA HIS A 99 12.66 -5.87 -10.27
C HIS A 99 14.04 -5.30 -9.88
N LYS A 100 15.10 -6.13 -9.85
CA LYS A 100 16.47 -5.67 -9.58
C LYS A 100 16.92 -4.63 -10.60
N ASP A 101 16.71 -4.89 -11.88
CA ASP A 101 17.10 -3.99 -12.97
C ASP A 101 16.28 -2.69 -12.98
N LEU A 102 14.97 -2.77 -12.72
CA LEU A 102 14.09 -1.61 -12.65
C LEU A 102 14.48 -0.70 -11.49
N THR A 103 14.70 -1.26 -10.30
CA THR A 103 15.08 -0.47 -9.13
C THR A 103 16.47 0.14 -9.27
N GLN A 104 17.40 -0.57 -9.91
CA GLN A 104 18.70 0.01 -10.26
C GLN A 104 18.53 1.16 -11.27
N TRP A 105 17.68 0.98 -12.27
CA TRP A 105 17.39 2.02 -13.26
C TRP A 105 16.77 3.28 -12.64
N PHE A 106 15.87 3.15 -11.67
CA PHE A 106 15.36 4.29 -10.90
C PHE A 106 16.44 5.00 -10.07
N ARG A 107 17.41 4.27 -9.50
CA ARG A 107 18.56 4.89 -8.82
C ARG A 107 19.43 5.66 -9.79
N ASP A 108 19.65 5.11 -10.98
CA ASP A 108 20.47 5.77 -12.00
C ASP A 108 19.74 6.99 -12.59
N TYR A 109 18.41 6.96 -12.68
CA TYR A 109 17.61 8.14 -13.00
C TYR A 109 17.87 9.28 -11.99
N LYS A 110 17.87 8.97 -10.68
CA LYS A 110 18.23 9.95 -9.64
C LYS A 110 19.64 10.48 -9.81
N LYS A 111 20.63 9.62 -10.07
CA LYS A 111 22.02 10.06 -10.28
C LYS A 111 22.16 10.98 -11.49
N LYS A 112 21.45 10.67 -12.58
CA LYS A 112 21.56 11.39 -13.84
C LYS A 112 20.81 12.73 -13.83
N TYR A 113 19.64 12.78 -13.19
CA TYR A 113 18.74 13.93 -13.29
C TYR A 113 18.51 14.65 -11.96
N GLY A 114 19.13 14.20 -10.86
CA GLY A 114 18.87 14.73 -9.52
C GLY A 114 17.48 14.39 -8.96
N GLN A 115 16.62 13.76 -9.76
CA GLN A 115 15.22 13.51 -9.44
C GLN A 115 14.99 12.07 -8.93
N LYS A 116 14.47 11.93 -7.72
CA LYS A 116 14.11 10.63 -7.16
C LYS A 116 12.78 10.15 -7.75
N ILE A 117 12.72 8.89 -8.17
CA ILE A 117 11.47 8.17 -8.44
C ILE A 117 11.04 7.45 -7.18
N ASP A 118 9.84 7.79 -6.69
CA ASP A 118 9.14 6.97 -5.70
C ASP A 118 8.18 6.02 -6.42
N PHE A 119 8.07 4.79 -5.93
CA PHE A 119 7.23 3.76 -6.55
C PHE A 119 6.56 2.84 -5.53
N LEU A 120 5.36 2.37 -5.90
CA LEU A 120 4.68 1.20 -5.36
C LEU A 120 4.26 0.33 -6.55
N LEU A 121 4.81 -0.88 -6.68
CA LEU A 121 4.61 -1.78 -7.81
C LEU A 121 3.98 -3.09 -7.33
N ILE A 122 3.00 -3.58 -8.08
CA ILE A 122 2.29 -4.83 -7.85
C ILE A 122 2.43 -5.66 -9.14
N PRO A 123 3.22 -6.74 -9.12
CA PRO A 123 3.26 -7.71 -10.20
C PRO A 123 1.93 -8.45 -10.28
N GLU A 124 1.47 -8.74 -11.48
CA GLU A 124 0.30 -9.55 -11.76
C GLU A 124 0.67 -10.53 -12.88
N LEU A 125 0.21 -11.78 -12.78
CA LEU A 125 0.35 -12.71 -13.90
C LEU A 125 -0.54 -12.26 -15.05
N HIS A 126 0.05 -12.22 -16.23
CA HIS A 126 -0.70 -12.01 -17.45
C HIS A 126 -1.66 -13.19 -17.70
N LYS A 127 -2.60 -13.04 -18.65
CA LYS A 127 -3.61 -14.06 -18.98
C LYS A 127 -3.01 -15.43 -19.34
N ASP A 128 -1.75 -15.46 -19.79
CA ASP A 128 -1.00 -16.68 -20.12
C ASP A 128 -0.50 -17.44 -18.87
N LYS A 129 -0.66 -16.86 -17.67
CA LYS A 129 -0.21 -17.39 -16.37
C LYS A 129 1.30 -17.65 -16.27
N LYS A 130 2.08 -17.02 -17.15
CA LYS A 130 3.54 -17.16 -17.21
C LYS A 130 4.25 -15.82 -17.19
N SER A 131 3.80 -14.90 -18.04
CA SER A 131 4.43 -13.59 -18.19
C SER A 131 3.97 -12.65 -17.08
N TRP A 132 4.90 -11.87 -16.52
CA TRP A 132 4.56 -10.83 -15.55
C TRP A 132 4.11 -9.52 -16.21
N HIS A 133 3.05 -8.96 -15.66
CA HIS A 133 2.54 -7.62 -15.92
C HIS A 133 2.67 -6.78 -14.64
N ILE A 134 2.90 -5.48 -14.75
CA ILE A 134 3.17 -4.65 -13.56
C ILE A 134 2.19 -3.49 -13.52
N HIS A 135 1.48 -3.38 -12.41
CA HIS A 135 0.71 -2.18 -12.06
C HIS A 135 1.42 -1.42 -10.95
N GLY A 136 1.19 -0.12 -10.85
CA GLY A 136 1.80 0.64 -9.76
C GLY A 136 1.40 2.09 -9.68
N LEU A 137 1.96 2.75 -8.68
CA LEU A 137 1.89 4.19 -8.48
C LEU A 137 3.32 4.73 -8.56
N LEU A 138 3.53 5.78 -9.33
CA LEU A 138 4.83 6.42 -9.53
C LEU A 138 4.75 7.93 -9.25
N ARG A 139 5.84 8.48 -8.71
CA ARG A 139 6.04 9.92 -8.55
C ARG A 139 7.45 10.32 -8.91
N GLY A 140 7.60 11.54 -9.43
CA GLY A 140 8.88 12.18 -9.68
C GLY A 140 9.43 11.91 -11.07
N ILE A 141 8.63 11.48 -12.03
CA ILE A 141 9.08 11.41 -13.42
C ILE A 141 9.02 12.83 -13.98
N LEU A 142 10.15 13.32 -14.50
CA LEU A 142 10.22 14.64 -15.11
C LEU A 142 9.28 14.73 -16.34
N PRO A 143 8.39 15.74 -16.42
CA PRO A 143 7.39 15.84 -17.50
C PRO A 143 7.98 15.83 -18.90
N GLU A 144 9.16 16.42 -19.11
CA GLU A 144 9.87 16.44 -20.40
C GLU A 144 10.36 15.06 -20.87
N HIS A 145 10.37 14.07 -19.97
CA HIS A 145 10.69 12.68 -20.31
C HIS A 145 9.45 11.85 -20.70
N LEU A 146 8.27 12.45 -20.63
CA LEU A 146 7.00 11.84 -20.99
C LEU A 146 6.58 12.28 -22.39
N LYS A 147 6.09 11.31 -23.17
CA LYS A 147 5.42 11.57 -24.46
C LYS A 147 3.95 11.30 -24.28
N GLN A 148 3.07 12.28 -24.50
CA GLN A 148 1.64 12.03 -24.50
C GLN A 148 1.29 11.10 -25.68
N PHE A 149 0.41 10.13 -25.43
CA PHE A 149 -0.15 9.30 -26.50
C PHE A 149 -1.12 10.10 -27.35
N GLU A 150 -0.99 9.93 -28.67
CA GLU A 150 -1.86 10.56 -29.66
C GLU A 150 -2.54 9.50 -30.54
N ILE A 151 -3.66 9.85 -31.16
CA ILE A 151 -4.34 8.94 -32.10
C ILE A 151 -3.39 8.59 -33.25
N GLY A 152 -3.16 7.30 -33.46
CA GLY A 152 -2.19 6.78 -34.42
C GLY A 152 -0.92 6.21 -33.79
N ASP A 153 -0.63 6.54 -32.52
CA ASP A 153 0.42 5.84 -31.78
C ASP A 153 0.05 4.37 -31.54
N LYS A 154 1.07 3.51 -31.48
CA LYS A 154 0.90 2.09 -31.13
C LYS A 154 0.51 1.95 -29.66
N MET A 155 -0.76 1.66 -29.40
CA MET A 155 -1.33 1.48 -28.05
C MET A 155 -2.43 0.41 -28.07
N SER A 156 -2.89 -0.03 -26.89
CA SER A 156 -4.01 -0.98 -26.77
C SER A 156 -5.36 -0.32 -27.04
N ASP A 157 -6.38 -1.09 -27.40
CA ASP A 157 -7.75 -0.59 -27.63
C ASP A 157 -8.31 0.21 -26.44
N TYR A 158 -7.95 -0.20 -25.22
CA TYR A 158 -8.26 0.51 -24.00
C TYR A 158 -7.70 1.95 -24.00
N LEU A 159 -6.42 2.10 -24.37
CA LEU A 159 -5.76 3.40 -24.43
C LEU A 159 -6.28 4.24 -25.60
N VAL A 160 -6.54 3.62 -26.76
CA VAL A 160 -7.16 4.32 -27.91
C VAL A 160 -8.48 4.96 -27.47
N LYS A 161 -9.34 4.21 -26.75
CA LYS A 161 -10.62 4.72 -26.26
C LYS A 161 -10.43 5.91 -25.31
N LYS A 162 -9.46 5.83 -24.38
CA LYS A 162 -9.15 6.91 -23.45
C LYS A 162 -8.69 8.18 -24.15
N VAL A 163 -7.72 8.05 -25.06
CA VAL A 163 -7.19 9.18 -25.83
C VAL A 163 -8.29 9.80 -26.70
N LYS A 164 -9.15 8.98 -27.34
CA LYS A 164 -10.31 9.48 -28.10
C LYS A 164 -11.32 10.25 -27.24
N ASN A 165 -11.45 9.88 -25.97
CA ASN A 165 -12.31 10.57 -25.00
C ASN A 165 -11.64 11.83 -24.40
N GLY A 166 -10.46 12.23 -24.89
CA GLY A 166 -9.73 13.39 -24.39
C GLY A 166 -8.97 13.14 -23.09
N GLU A 167 -8.81 11.88 -22.68
CA GLU A 167 -8.01 11.56 -21.49
C GLU A 167 -6.51 11.59 -21.80
N THR A 168 -5.75 12.26 -20.95
CA THR A 168 -4.29 12.28 -21.03
C THR A 168 -3.71 10.96 -20.55
N VAL A 169 -2.90 10.32 -21.40
CA VAL A 169 -2.08 9.16 -21.05
C VAL A 169 -0.70 9.37 -21.63
N TYR A 170 0.34 9.04 -20.86
CA TYR A 170 1.72 9.20 -21.28
C TYR A 170 2.41 7.86 -21.50
N ASN A 171 3.35 7.85 -22.43
CA ASN A 171 4.42 6.89 -22.54
C ASN A 171 5.70 7.45 -21.90
N TRP A 172 6.52 6.58 -21.32
CA TRP A 172 7.88 6.92 -20.91
C TRP A 172 8.86 6.26 -21.88
N SER A 173 9.26 7.00 -22.92
CA SER A 173 10.04 6.45 -24.05
C SER A 173 11.33 5.74 -23.62
N ALA A 174 12.01 6.25 -22.58
CA ALA A 174 13.22 5.62 -22.04
C ALA A 174 12.92 4.27 -21.36
N TYR A 175 11.81 4.17 -20.61
CA TYR A 175 11.32 2.90 -20.07
C TYR A 175 10.97 1.95 -21.22
N GLN A 176 10.21 2.43 -22.22
CA GLN A 176 9.78 1.61 -23.34
C GLN A 176 10.95 0.99 -24.10
N LYS A 177 12.00 1.79 -24.34
CA LYS A 177 13.21 1.32 -25.00
C LYS A 177 13.90 0.23 -24.20
N LYS A 178 13.97 0.35 -22.87
CA LYS A 178 14.69 -0.59 -22.00
C LYS A 178 13.90 -1.87 -21.68
N PHE A 179 12.66 -1.73 -21.21
CA PHE A 179 11.91 -2.84 -20.59
C PHE A 179 10.75 -3.35 -21.45
N GLY A 180 10.08 -2.47 -22.19
CA GLY A 180 8.88 -2.81 -22.96
C GLY A 180 7.76 -1.80 -22.77
N PHE A 181 6.60 -2.06 -23.35
CA PHE A 181 5.48 -1.11 -23.37
C PHE A 181 5.11 -0.61 -21.96
N CYS A 182 4.85 0.69 -21.84
CA CYS A 182 4.31 1.26 -20.62
C CYS A 182 3.28 2.35 -20.92
N ASN A 183 2.41 2.58 -19.95
CA ASN A 183 1.58 3.76 -19.92
C ASN A 183 1.50 4.33 -18.49
N LEU A 184 1.35 5.64 -18.42
CA LEU A 184 1.30 6.45 -17.22
C LEU A 184 0.05 7.33 -17.31
N GLU A 185 -0.92 7.04 -16.46
CA GLU A 185 -2.16 7.81 -16.38
C GLU A 185 -2.09 8.78 -15.20
N PRO A 186 -2.27 10.10 -15.42
CA PRO A 186 -2.30 11.06 -14.31
C PRO A 186 -3.39 10.73 -13.30
N ILE A 187 -3.03 10.76 -12.02
CA ILE A 187 -3.97 10.45 -10.94
C ILE A 187 -4.93 11.63 -10.75
N LYS A 188 -6.21 11.40 -11.09
CA LYS A 188 -7.28 12.40 -10.95
C LYS A 188 -7.98 12.34 -9.58
N ASN A 189 -8.03 11.15 -8.97
CA ASN A 189 -8.67 10.93 -7.68
C ASN A 189 -7.81 9.98 -6.84
N HIS A 190 -7.17 10.55 -5.81
CA HIS A 190 -6.25 9.84 -4.92
C HIS A 190 -6.95 8.70 -4.16
N SER A 191 -8.10 8.95 -3.55
CA SER A 191 -8.84 7.94 -2.78
C SER A 191 -9.28 6.77 -3.68
N ALA A 192 -9.74 7.06 -4.91
CA ALA A 192 -10.14 6.02 -5.86
C ALA A 192 -8.95 5.15 -6.29
N VAL A 193 -7.80 5.76 -6.60
CA VAL A 193 -6.61 4.99 -7.02
C VAL A 193 -6.05 4.13 -5.88
N CYS A 194 -6.10 4.62 -4.64
CA CYS A 194 -5.67 3.88 -3.45
C CYS A 194 -6.50 2.62 -3.20
N SER A 195 -7.82 2.69 -3.42
CA SER A 195 -8.66 1.51 -3.37
C SER A 195 -8.41 0.60 -4.58
N TYR A 196 -8.31 1.18 -5.77
CA TYR A 196 -8.16 0.44 -7.02
C TYR A 196 -6.86 -0.38 -7.08
N ILE A 197 -5.73 0.19 -6.64
CA ILE A 197 -4.43 -0.51 -6.69
C ILE A 197 -4.44 -1.83 -5.89
N THR A 198 -5.26 -1.92 -4.83
CA THR A 198 -5.38 -3.17 -4.04
C THR A 198 -6.09 -4.31 -4.78
N LYS A 199 -6.81 -4.01 -5.87
CA LYS A 199 -7.48 -5.01 -6.73
C LYS A 199 -6.47 -5.97 -7.39
N TYR A 200 -5.27 -5.47 -7.68
CA TYR A 200 -4.22 -6.22 -8.36
C TYR A 200 -3.53 -7.27 -7.49
N ILE A 201 -3.89 -7.33 -6.21
CA ILE A 201 -3.47 -8.41 -5.32
C ILE A 201 -4.44 -9.58 -5.51
N THR A 202 -4.15 -10.40 -6.52
CA THR A 202 -4.95 -11.56 -6.89
C THR A 202 -4.60 -12.78 -6.05
N LYS A 203 -5.53 -13.75 -5.97
CA LYS A 203 -5.26 -15.04 -5.32
C LYS A 203 -4.16 -15.81 -6.07
N ASP A 204 -4.12 -15.67 -7.39
CA ASP A 204 -3.12 -16.31 -8.26
C ASP A 204 -1.71 -15.79 -7.96
N LEU A 205 -1.55 -14.47 -7.81
CA LEU A 205 -0.28 -13.85 -7.42
C LEU A 205 0.26 -14.46 -6.12
N ALA A 206 -0.60 -14.60 -5.13
CA ALA A 206 -0.22 -15.14 -3.83
C ALA A 206 0.16 -16.63 -3.90
N PHE A 207 -0.53 -17.42 -4.74
CA PHE A 207 -0.20 -18.83 -4.95
C PHE A 207 1.17 -18.99 -5.64
N CYS A 208 1.52 -18.09 -6.56
CA CYS A 208 2.82 -18.09 -7.24
C CYS A 208 3.98 -17.68 -6.34
N VAL A 209 3.76 -16.75 -5.41
CA VAL A 209 4.72 -16.34 -4.36
C VAL A 209 5.15 -17.50 -3.44
N LYS A 210 4.36 -18.57 -3.34
CA LYS A 210 4.76 -19.79 -2.61
C LYS A 210 5.76 -20.66 -3.38
N LYS A 211 5.66 -20.70 -4.71
CA LYS A 211 6.50 -21.55 -5.57
C LYS A 211 7.78 -20.83 -6.05
N ILE A 212 7.68 -19.52 -6.20
CA ILE A 212 8.74 -18.62 -6.65
C ILE A 212 8.90 -17.63 -5.49
N ASN A 213 10.12 -17.38 -5.00
CA ASN A 213 10.43 -16.48 -3.88
C ASN A 213 10.12 -14.98 -4.16
N ALA A 214 9.09 -14.70 -4.95
CA ALA A 214 8.66 -13.39 -5.39
C ALA A 214 7.90 -12.66 -4.28
N HIS A 215 8.00 -11.33 -4.24
CA HIS A 215 7.20 -10.52 -3.34
C HIS A 215 5.85 -10.15 -3.96
N ILE A 216 4.78 -10.06 -3.14
CA ILE A 216 3.44 -9.62 -3.57
C ILE A 216 3.45 -8.17 -4.09
N TYR A 217 4.36 -7.35 -3.59
CA TYR A 217 4.57 -5.97 -4.03
C TYR A 217 6.00 -5.52 -3.78
N TYR A 218 6.40 -4.47 -4.47
CA TYR A 218 7.68 -3.79 -4.33
C TYR A 218 7.44 -2.31 -4.10
N CYS A 219 8.22 -1.68 -3.22
CA CYS A 219 8.04 -0.26 -2.95
C CYS A 219 9.36 0.44 -2.62
N SER A 220 9.37 1.77 -2.79
CA SER A 220 10.50 2.60 -2.41
C SER A 220 10.76 2.57 -0.89
N ARG A 221 12.02 2.63 -0.50
CA ARG A 221 12.38 2.80 0.92
C ARG A 221 12.01 4.21 1.38
N GLY A 222 11.47 4.32 2.58
CA GLY A 222 11.10 5.59 3.21
C GLY A 222 9.72 6.13 2.80
N LEU A 223 8.88 5.33 2.14
CA LEU A 223 7.47 5.70 1.96
C LEU A 223 6.75 5.74 3.32
N ASN A 224 5.85 6.69 3.46
CA ASN A 224 5.01 6.84 4.64
C ASN A 224 4.02 5.69 4.74
N ARG A 225 3.62 5.38 5.98
CA ARG A 225 2.57 4.42 6.31
C ARG A 225 1.66 5.03 7.36
N ALA A 226 0.52 4.39 7.58
CA ALA A 226 -0.37 4.80 8.66
C ALA A 226 0.34 4.72 10.01
N GLN A 227 0.14 5.74 10.83
CA GLN A 227 0.70 5.84 12.17
C GLN A 227 -0.33 5.34 13.17
N ILE A 228 0.08 4.49 14.12
CA ILE A 228 -0.77 4.16 15.27
C ILE A 228 -0.66 5.33 16.24
N ILE A 229 -1.77 6.01 16.51
CA ILE A 229 -1.81 7.18 17.40
C ILE A 229 -2.36 6.82 18.78
N ALA A 230 -3.22 5.80 18.88
CA ALA A 230 -3.64 5.23 20.15
C ALA A 230 -3.88 3.71 20.01
N LYS A 231 -3.63 2.96 21.08
CA LYS A 231 -3.85 1.52 21.16
C LYS A 231 -4.03 1.10 22.62
N GLY A 232 -5.04 0.29 22.91
CA GLY A 232 -5.30 -0.22 24.26
C GLY A 232 -6.80 -0.42 24.50
N ASP A 233 -7.17 -0.50 25.77
CA ASP A 233 -8.57 -0.44 26.20
C ASP A 233 -9.14 0.94 25.85
N CYS A 234 -10.39 0.97 25.36
CA CYS A 234 -11.02 2.16 24.84
C CYS A 234 -12.52 2.11 25.15
N ASP A 235 -13.03 3.10 25.89
CA ASP A 235 -14.44 3.18 26.26
C ASP A 235 -15.27 3.98 25.25
N PHE A 236 -14.76 4.17 24.03
CA PHE A 236 -15.50 4.84 22.97
C PHE A 236 -16.60 3.94 22.43
N ALA A 237 -17.85 4.39 22.55
CA ALA A 237 -18.99 3.73 21.94
C ALA A 237 -19.44 4.47 20.68
N MET A 238 -19.71 3.72 19.60
CA MET A 238 -20.34 4.24 18.39
C MET A 238 -21.67 3.54 18.14
N ASN A 239 -22.62 4.31 17.61
CA ASN A 239 -23.93 3.78 17.23
C ASN A 239 -23.87 2.98 15.91
N ASN A 240 -22.96 3.35 15.00
CA ASN A 240 -22.80 2.71 13.70
C ASN A 240 -21.31 2.54 13.37
N TYR A 241 -20.99 1.43 12.70
CA TYR A 241 -19.64 1.11 12.20
C TYR A 241 -19.69 0.96 10.67
N ASP A 242 -18.62 1.35 9.98
CA ASP A 242 -18.51 1.14 8.53
C ASP A 242 -18.37 -0.35 8.18
N TYR A 243 -17.85 -1.14 9.12
CA TYR A 243 -17.73 -2.58 9.01
C TYR A 243 -17.78 -3.24 10.37
N GLU A 244 -18.50 -4.35 10.47
CA GLU A 244 -18.58 -5.18 11.67
C GLU A 244 -18.66 -6.66 11.27
N ASN A 245 -17.92 -7.49 12.00
CA ASN A 245 -18.02 -8.95 11.95
C ASN A 245 -17.74 -9.55 13.34
N ASP A 246 -17.61 -10.88 13.41
CA ASP A 246 -17.37 -11.59 14.66
C ASP A 246 -16.02 -11.30 15.33
N PHE A 247 -15.09 -10.64 14.65
CA PHE A 247 -13.73 -10.42 15.13
C PHE A 247 -13.42 -8.94 15.37
N CYS A 248 -13.94 -8.04 14.55
CA CYS A 248 -13.64 -6.63 14.61
C CYS A 248 -14.77 -5.71 14.16
N ARG A 249 -14.67 -4.45 14.60
CA ARG A 249 -15.47 -3.32 14.14
C ARG A 249 -14.55 -2.22 13.65
N ILE A 250 -14.93 -1.55 12.57
CA ILE A 250 -14.09 -0.52 11.93
C ILE A 250 -14.95 0.71 11.63
N SER A 251 -14.39 1.88 11.93
CA SER A 251 -14.93 3.17 11.51
C SER A 251 -13.83 4.06 10.94
N TRP A 252 -14.16 4.82 9.90
CA TRP A 252 -13.31 5.79 9.24
C TRP A 252 -13.84 7.20 9.47
N PHE A 253 -12.91 8.11 9.76
CA PHE A 253 -13.20 9.52 9.92
C PHE A 253 -12.31 10.32 8.98
N VAL A 254 -12.87 11.27 8.25
CA VAL A 254 -12.13 12.14 7.32
C VAL A 254 -12.15 13.55 7.87
N ASN A 255 -10.97 14.14 8.11
CA ASN A 255 -10.82 15.52 8.59
C ASN A 255 -11.74 15.92 9.76
N ASN A 256 -11.96 15.01 10.72
CA ASN A 256 -12.84 15.26 11.87
C ASN A 256 -12.03 15.27 13.18
N PRO A 257 -11.35 16.38 13.51
CA PRO A 257 -10.42 16.44 14.64
C PRO A 257 -11.13 16.32 16.00
N LEU A 258 -12.32 16.91 16.17
CA LEU A 258 -13.04 16.89 17.45
C LEU A 258 -13.43 15.46 17.85
N THR A 259 -14.03 14.70 16.94
CA THR A 259 -14.34 13.28 17.21
C THR A 259 -13.08 12.45 17.45
N VAL A 260 -11.96 12.78 16.79
CA VAL A 260 -10.69 12.08 17.02
C VAL A 260 -10.11 12.38 18.40
N GLU A 261 -10.23 13.62 18.88
CA GLU A 261 -9.82 13.99 20.24
C GLU A 261 -10.63 13.24 21.30
N GLU A 262 -11.96 13.21 21.16
CA GLU A 262 -12.86 12.44 22.05
C GLU A 262 -12.48 10.94 22.07
N ILE A 263 -12.17 10.37 20.90
CA ILE A 263 -11.71 8.98 20.80
C ILE A 263 -10.39 8.83 21.54
N ILE A 264 -9.40 9.70 21.33
CA ILE A 264 -8.10 9.62 22.01
C ILE A 264 -8.27 9.69 23.54
N GLU A 265 -9.12 10.58 24.04
CA GLU A 265 -9.40 10.74 25.48
C GLU A 265 -10.06 9.52 26.11
N SER A 266 -10.83 8.76 25.32
CA SER A 266 -11.49 7.52 25.77
C SER A 266 -10.55 6.30 25.88
N PHE A 267 -9.31 6.39 25.38
CA PHE A 267 -8.34 5.32 25.55
C PHE A 267 -7.80 5.34 26.99
N TYR A 268 -7.84 4.19 27.66
CA TYR A 268 -7.08 3.98 28.88
C TYR A 268 -5.61 3.82 28.50
N ILE A 269 -4.92 4.95 28.36
CA ILE A 269 -3.49 4.96 28.08
C ILE A 269 -2.79 4.46 29.34
N ASP A 270 -2.32 3.22 29.30
CA ASP A 270 -1.47 2.67 30.36
C ASP A 270 -0.32 3.65 30.63
N SER A 271 -0.14 3.97 31.91
CA SER A 271 0.49 5.21 32.35
C SER A 271 1.98 5.26 31.99
N ARG A 272 2.33 5.81 30.83
CA ARG A 272 3.56 6.60 30.54
C ARG A 272 3.54 7.18 29.12
N LYS A 273 3.07 8.45 29.04
CA LYS A 273 3.31 9.48 28.01
C LYS A 273 3.70 8.99 26.60
N PHE A 274 2.77 9.10 25.65
CA PHE A 274 3.12 9.49 24.28
C PHE A 274 1.90 10.09 23.54
N LEU A 275 2.14 11.20 22.83
CA LEU A 275 1.33 11.75 21.73
C LEU A 275 -0.02 12.43 22.04
N ILE A 276 0.02 13.61 22.66
CA ILE A 276 -0.98 14.68 22.39
C ILE A 276 -0.36 15.81 21.54
N SER A 277 0.97 16.01 21.60
CA SER A 277 1.63 17.19 21.00
C SER A 277 1.94 17.11 19.50
N LYS A 278 1.51 16.07 18.77
CA LYS A 278 1.85 15.89 17.34
C LYS A 278 0.64 15.89 16.41
N VAL A 279 -0.57 15.77 16.95
CA VAL A 279 -1.84 15.87 16.21
C VAL A 279 -2.27 17.34 16.09
N LEU A 280 -1.95 18.15 17.10
CA LEU A 280 -2.22 19.58 17.12
C LEU A 280 -1.06 20.31 16.42
N GLY A 281 -1.23 20.63 15.15
CA GLY A 281 -0.35 21.56 14.44
C GLY A 281 -0.15 22.82 15.29
N ALA A 282 1.09 23.30 15.33
CA ALA A 282 1.52 24.50 16.03
C ALA A 282 0.48 25.64 15.88
N LYS A 283 -0.21 25.97 16.97
CA LYS A 283 -0.74 27.32 17.14
C LYS A 283 0.48 28.20 17.35
N ASN A 284 0.86 28.92 16.31
CA ASN A 284 1.80 30.02 16.42
C ASN A 284 1.30 30.97 17.51
N GLU A 285 2.03 31.04 18.62
CA GLU A 285 2.07 32.21 19.47
C GLU A 285 2.53 33.39 18.60
N THR A 286 1.65 34.36 18.43
CA THR A 286 2.02 35.72 18.00
C THR A 286 1.34 36.65 18.99
N ILE A 287 2.06 37.06 20.03
CA ILE A 287 2.23 38.44 20.51
C ILE A 287 3.61 38.51 21.16
#